data_AF-A0A383ALE1-F1
#
_entry.id   AF-A0A383ALE1-F1
#
_cell.length_a   1.000
_cell.length_b   1.000
_cell.length_c   1.000
_cell.angle_alpha   90.00
_cell.angle_beta   90.00
_cell.angle_gamma   90.00
#
_symmetry.space_group_name_H-M   'P 1'
#
loop_
_entity.id
_entity.type
_entity.pdbx_description
1 polymer ?
#
loop_
_entity_poly.entity_id
_entity_poly.type
_entity_poly.pdbx_seq_one_letter_code
_entity_poly.pdbx_strand_id
1 'polypeptide(L)'
;DQVFLGKELSRAQNYSEETSRKVDASIKEIIDVQYQRATGILTERRSALDKTAEALLEYETIEGKHVHEILDHGEIRSPITKVAPPEDDKEDEAEEAPRKEPEKDGDQGGIEPGSEPAGMPA
;
A
#
# COMPACT_ATOMS: atom_id res chain seq x y z
N ASP A 1 -16.97 -36.00 26.03
CA ASP A 1 -16.65 -35.64 24.63
C ASP A 1 -15.28 -35.03 24.53
N GLN A 2 -14.32 -35.79 24.03
CA GLN A 2 -12.97 -35.32 23.76
C GLN A 2 -12.84 -35.27 22.24
N VAL A 3 -13.11 -34.10 21.68
CA VAL A 3 -13.13 -33.88 20.22
C VAL A 3 -11.69 -33.89 19.70
N PHE A 4 -11.51 -34.60 18.60
CA PHE A 4 -10.25 -34.97 17.97
C PHE A 4 -9.48 -33.75 17.40
N LEU A 5 -8.74 -33.06 18.27
CA LEU A 5 -7.92 -31.89 17.94
C LEU A 5 -6.90 -32.13 16.80
N GLY A 6 -6.38 -33.37 16.68
CA GLY A 6 -5.38 -33.71 15.67
C GLY A 6 -5.89 -33.71 14.21
N LYS A 7 -7.18 -34.02 13.98
CA LYS A 7 -7.77 -33.99 12.63
C LYS A 7 -8.13 -32.57 12.20
N GLU A 8 -8.50 -31.72 13.15
CA GLU A 8 -8.88 -30.33 12.89
C GLU A 8 -7.66 -29.45 12.57
N LEU A 9 -6.55 -29.62 13.30
CA LEU A 9 -5.29 -28.92 13.03
C LEU A 9 -4.73 -29.24 11.63
N SER A 10 -4.74 -30.50 11.22
CA SER A 10 -4.29 -30.90 9.89
C SER A 10 -5.20 -30.32 8.79
N ARG A 11 -6.52 -30.30 9.02
CA ARG A 11 -7.47 -29.71 8.07
C ARG A 11 -7.24 -28.19 7.94
N ALA A 12 -7.09 -27.47 9.05
CA ALA A 12 -6.85 -26.02 9.05
C ALA A 12 -5.56 -25.64 8.32
N GLN A 13 -4.47 -26.39 8.49
CA GLN A 13 -3.21 -26.16 7.76
C GLN A 13 -3.35 -26.39 6.25
N ASN A 14 -4.04 -27.46 5.83
CA ASN A 14 -4.30 -27.70 4.40
C ASN A 14 -5.14 -26.57 3.77
N TYR A 15 -6.15 -26.06 4.48
CA TYR A 15 -6.91 -24.90 4.02
C TYR A 15 -6.07 -23.62 3.96
N SER A 16 -5.16 -23.42 4.93
CA SER A 16 -4.21 -22.29 4.94
C SER A 16 -3.27 -22.33 3.73
N GLU A 17 -2.73 -23.52 3.40
CA GLU A 17 -1.88 -23.70 2.22
C GLU A 17 -2.65 -23.50 0.92
N GLU A 18 -3.85 -24.08 0.79
CA GLU A 18 -4.68 -23.92 -0.41
C GLU A 18 -5.09 -22.46 -0.59
N THR A 19 -5.46 -21.77 0.49
CA THR A 19 -5.83 -20.36 0.47
C THR A 19 -4.62 -19.50 0.09
N SER A 20 -3.45 -19.75 0.66
CA SER A 20 -2.20 -19.05 0.32
C SER A 20 -1.86 -19.23 -1.16
N ARG A 21 -1.96 -20.46 -1.69
CA ARG A 21 -1.74 -20.72 -3.13
C ARG A 21 -2.70 -19.94 -4.03
N LYS A 22 -3.98 -19.82 -3.63
CA LYS A 22 -4.98 -19.03 -4.37
C LYS A 22 -4.64 -17.54 -4.35
N VAL A 23 -4.17 -17.02 -3.22
CA VAL A 23 -3.72 -15.62 -3.09
C VAL A 23 -2.53 -15.36 -4.02
N ASP A 24 -1.50 -16.20 -3.97
CA ASP A 24 -0.31 -16.05 -4.84
C ASP A 24 -0.66 -16.10 -6.33
N ALA A 25 -1.57 -17.02 -6.71
CA ALA A 25 -2.05 -17.12 -8.08
C ALA A 25 -2.79 -15.84 -8.51
N SER A 26 -3.63 -15.28 -7.64
CA SER A 26 -4.38 -14.05 -7.92
C SER A 26 -3.45 -12.84 -8.04
N ILE A 27 -2.43 -12.74 -7.19
CA ILE A 27 -1.43 -11.67 -7.27
C ILE A 27 -0.68 -11.75 -8.60
N LYS A 28 -0.26 -12.95 -9.00
CA LYS A 28 0.40 -13.15 -10.29
C LYS A 28 -0.50 -12.73 -11.45
N GLU A 29 -1.75 -13.16 -11.45
CA GLU A 29 -2.72 -12.80 -12.50
C GLU A 29 -2.90 -11.27 -12.59
N ILE A 30 -3.04 -10.59 -11.46
CA ILE A 30 -3.14 -9.12 -11.43
C ILE A 30 -1.89 -8.48 -12.05
N ILE A 31 -0.69 -8.93 -11.68
CA ILE A 31 0.56 -8.39 -12.22
C ILE A 31 0.64 -8.63 -13.73
N ASP A 32 0.36 -9.84 -14.19
CA ASP A 32 0.44 -10.21 -15.61
C ASP A 32 -0.54 -9.38 -16.46
N VAL A 33 -1.78 -9.20 -15.99
CA VAL A 33 -2.80 -8.39 -16.67
C VAL A 33 -2.38 -6.92 -16.73
N GLN A 34 -1.91 -6.36 -15.62
CA GLN A 34 -1.51 -4.95 -15.57
C GLN A 34 -0.24 -4.68 -16.38
N TYR A 35 0.70 -5.63 -16.40
CA TYR A 35 1.87 -5.58 -17.26
C TYR A 35 1.48 -5.56 -18.74
N GLN A 36 0.63 -6.50 -19.18
CA GLN A 36 0.14 -6.54 -20.56
C GLN A 36 -0.59 -5.25 -20.94
N ARG A 37 -1.43 -4.72 -20.05
CA ARG A 37 -2.10 -3.44 -20.25
C ARG A 37 -1.11 -2.28 -20.42
N ALA A 38 -0.11 -2.19 -19.54
CA ALA A 38 0.91 -1.14 -19.63
C ALA A 38 1.72 -1.25 -20.93
N THR A 39 2.16 -2.46 -21.29
CA THR A 39 2.85 -2.71 -22.56
C THR A 39 1.96 -2.33 -23.74
N GLY A 40 0.69 -2.70 -23.73
CA GLY A 40 -0.27 -2.33 -24.78
C GLY A 40 -0.37 -0.82 -24.97
N ILE A 41 -0.51 -0.06 -23.88
CA ILE A 41 -0.55 1.42 -23.92
C ILE A 41 0.75 1.99 -24.50
N LEU A 42 1.91 1.49 -24.06
CA LEU A 42 3.22 1.95 -24.53
C LEU A 42 3.45 1.62 -26.02
N THR A 43 3.01 0.45 -26.47
CA THR A 43 3.10 0.04 -27.89
C THR A 43 2.14 0.84 -28.76
N GLU A 44 0.91 1.09 -28.32
CA GLU A 44 -0.05 1.94 -29.05
C GLU A 44 0.49 3.37 -29.21
N ARG A 45 1.15 3.90 -28.17
CA ARG A 45 1.75 5.24 -28.15
C ARG A 45 3.24 5.24 -28.49
N ARG A 46 3.71 4.26 -29.28
CA ARG A 46 5.15 4.06 -29.55
C ARG A 46 5.86 5.31 -30.07
N SER A 47 5.23 6.04 -31.00
CA SER A 47 5.82 7.28 -31.54
C SER A 47 6.03 8.35 -30.46
N ALA A 48 5.10 8.50 -29.51
CA ALA A 48 5.24 9.45 -28.42
C ALA A 48 6.33 9.00 -27.43
N LEU A 49 6.44 7.69 -27.17
CA LEU A 49 7.52 7.13 -26.36
C LEU A 49 8.90 7.40 -26.97
N ASP A 50 9.08 7.13 -28.26
CA ASP A 50 10.36 7.34 -28.95
C ASP A 50 10.75 8.84 -28.93
N LYS A 51 9.79 9.75 -29.19
CA LYS A 51 10.02 11.20 -29.10
C LYS A 51 10.37 11.67 -27.69
N THR A 52 9.75 11.08 -26.67
CA THR A 52 10.06 11.39 -25.27
C THR A 52 11.49 10.95 -24.94
N ALA A 53 11.91 9.78 -25.42
CA ALA A 53 13.27 9.28 -25.25
C ALA A 53 14.31 10.15 -25.98
N GLU A 54 14.03 10.56 -27.22
CA GLU A 54 14.88 11.49 -27.98
C GLU A 54 15.03 12.84 -27.25
N ALA A 55 13.94 13.40 -26.75
CA ALA A 55 13.98 14.64 -25.97
C ALA A 55 14.80 14.49 -24.68
N LEU A 56 14.69 13.36 -23.97
CA LEU A 56 15.52 13.10 -22.79
C LEU A 56 17.01 12.93 -23.14
N LEU A 57 17.35 12.41 -24.31
CA LEU A 57 18.74 12.35 -24.78
C LEU A 57 19.31 13.73 -25.09
N GLU A 58 18.49 14.65 -25.63
CA GLU A 58 18.93 16.00 -25.99
C GLU A 58 18.99 16.95 -24.78
N TYR A 59 17.99 16.89 -23.90
CA TYR A 59 17.80 17.87 -22.82
C TYR A 59 18.07 17.35 -21.42
N GLU A 60 18.31 16.03 -21.25
CA GLU A 60 18.53 15.32 -19.97
C GLU A 60 17.30 15.28 -19.04
N THR A 61 16.59 16.40 -18.90
CA THR A 61 15.39 16.55 -18.09
C THR A 61 14.33 17.31 -18.88
N ILE A 62 13.11 16.78 -18.88
CA ILE A 62 11.92 17.46 -19.40
C ILE A 62 10.82 17.43 -18.34
N GLU A 63 10.06 18.51 -18.21
CA GLU A 63 8.86 18.56 -17.36
C GLU A 63 7.68 17.75 -17.94
N GLY A 64 6.73 17.38 -17.08
CA GLY A 64 5.51 16.65 -17.48
C GLY A 64 4.69 17.36 -18.55
N LYS A 65 4.70 18.70 -18.60
CA LYS A 65 4.03 19.48 -19.66
C LYS A 65 4.57 19.15 -21.06
N HIS A 66 5.88 18.92 -21.19
CA HIS A 66 6.49 18.57 -22.47
C HIS A 66 6.09 17.15 -22.90
N VAL A 67 5.96 16.21 -21.95
CA VAL A 67 5.45 14.86 -22.23
C VAL A 67 4.00 14.92 -22.70
N HIS A 68 3.17 15.76 -22.09
CA HIS A 68 1.79 15.99 -22.54
C HIS A 68 1.73 16.59 -23.95
N GLU A 69 2.57 17.57 -24.25
CA GLU A 69 2.67 18.13 -25.61
C GLU A 69 3.07 17.06 -26.65
N ILE A 70 4.00 16.17 -26.32
CA ILE A 70 4.37 15.04 -27.20
C ILE A 70 3.18 14.08 -27.37
N LEU A 71 2.40 13.81 -26.33
CA LEU A 71 1.25 12.91 -26.41
C LEU A 71 0.09 13.50 -27.24
N ASP A 72 -0.13 14.81 -27.16
CA ASP A 72 -1.29 15.49 -27.78
C ASP A 72 -0.98 16.07 -29.17
N HIS A 73 0.24 16.57 -29.37
CA HIS A 73 0.66 17.27 -30.58
C HIS A 73 1.78 16.55 -31.34
N GLY A 74 2.42 15.56 -30.71
CA GLY A 74 3.53 14.83 -31.30
C GLY A 74 4.84 15.63 -31.30
N GLU A 75 4.94 16.75 -30.61
CA GLU A 75 6.16 17.56 -30.56
C GLU A 75 6.14 18.44 -29.31
N ILE A 76 7.32 18.83 -28.83
CA ILE A 76 7.46 19.83 -27.77
C ILE A 76 7.25 21.22 -28.38
N ARG A 77 6.41 22.03 -27.73
CA ARG A 77 6.03 23.38 -28.18
C ARG A 77 6.47 24.46 -27.21
N SER A 78 6.60 24.13 -25.93
CA SER A 78 7.09 25.05 -24.91
C SER A 78 8.62 24.97 -24.73
N PRO A 79 9.27 26.06 -24.31
CA PRO A 79 10.71 26.07 -24.11
C PRO A 79 11.12 25.21 -22.91
N ILE A 80 12.13 24.35 -23.13
CA ILE A 80 12.72 23.52 -22.07
C ILE A 80 13.72 24.38 -21.30
N THR A 81 13.32 24.77 -20.09
CA THR A 81 14.21 25.45 -19.15
C THR A 81 14.91 24.40 -18.31
N LYS A 82 16.24 24.49 -18.17
CA LYS A 82 16.99 23.65 -17.21
C LYS A 82 16.56 24.03 -15.80
N VAL A 83 15.58 23.31 -15.26
CA VAL A 83 15.22 23.43 -13.85
C VAL A 83 16.23 22.58 -13.09
N ALA A 84 16.97 23.20 -12.15
CA ALA A 84 17.71 22.43 -11.17
C ALA A 84 16.75 21.47 -10.45
N PRO A 85 17.19 20.29 -10.01
CA PRO A 85 16.32 19.38 -9.26
C PRO A 85 15.61 20.18 -8.15
N PRO A 86 14.28 20.02 -7.98
CA PRO A 86 13.61 20.63 -6.85
C PRO A 86 14.33 20.12 -5.58
N GLU A 87 14.84 21.04 -4.76
CA GLU A 87 15.27 20.67 -3.42
C GLU A 87 14.01 20.15 -2.71
N ASP A 88 14.10 18.94 -2.16
CA ASP A 88 13.00 18.30 -1.43
C ASP A 88 12.38 19.30 -0.43
N ASP A 89 11.17 19.78 -0.74
CA ASP A 89 10.34 20.50 0.21
C ASP A 89 10.02 19.54 1.36
N LYS A 90 10.75 19.71 2.46
CA LYS A 90 10.48 19.04 3.73
C LYS A 90 9.22 19.64 4.37
N GLU A 91 8.06 19.19 3.93
CA GLU A 91 6.75 19.42 4.58
C GLU A 91 5.98 18.08 4.42
N ASP A 92 5.68 17.26 5.43
CA ASP A 92 5.18 17.49 6.78
C ASP A 92 5.70 16.40 7.76
N GLU A 93 6.47 16.79 8.78
CA GLU A 93 6.47 16.03 10.05
C GLU A 93 5.22 16.45 10.82
N ALA A 94 4.14 15.69 10.65
CA ALA A 94 2.95 15.81 11.47
C ALA A 94 3.28 15.41 12.93
N GLU A 95 3.58 16.44 13.73
CA GLU A 95 3.29 16.62 15.16
C GLU A 95 2.86 15.35 15.92
N GLU A 96 3.82 14.63 16.51
CA GLU A 96 3.54 13.56 17.48
C GLU A 96 3.12 14.20 18.82
N ALA A 97 1.82 14.27 19.08
CA ALA A 97 1.28 14.75 20.35
C ALA A 97 1.72 13.86 21.53
N PRO A 98 2.25 14.42 22.64
CA PRO A 98 2.66 13.62 23.79
C PRO A 98 1.43 13.09 24.53
N ARG A 99 1.24 11.76 24.51
CA ARG A 99 0.28 11.08 25.38
C ARG A 99 0.73 11.24 26.84
N LYS A 100 -0.02 12.02 27.62
CA LYS A 100 0.13 12.07 29.08
C LYS A 100 -0.18 10.69 29.68
N GLU A 101 0.78 10.12 30.38
CA GLU A 101 0.58 8.98 31.29
C GLU A 101 -0.29 9.43 32.49
N PRO A 102 -1.30 8.67 32.92
CA PRO A 102 -1.88 8.88 34.24
C PRO A 102 -0.96 8.29 35.31
N GLU A 103 -0.61 9.13 36.28
CA GLU A 103 0.17 8.83 37.47
C GLU A 103 -0.42 7.63 38.24
N LYS A 104 0.45 6.70 38.65
CA LYS A 104 0.14 5.72 39.70
C LYS A 104 0.31 6.41 41.05
N ASP A 105 -0.79 6.73 41.70
CA ASP A 105 -0.82 6.96 43.14
C ASP A 105 -1.47 5.74 43.81
N GLY A 106 -0.75 5.15 44.75
CA GLY A 106 -1.23 4.00 45.51
C GLY A 106 -1.62 4.44 46.91
N ASP A 107 -2.85 4.16 47.33
CA ASP A 107 -3.16 3.95 48.74
C ASP A 107 -4.47 3.15 48.92
N GLN A 108 -4.58 2.54 50.09
CA GLN A 108 -5.29 1.31 50.44
C GLN A 108 -6.77 1.49 50.78
N GLY A 109 -7.52 0.39 50.61
CA GLY A 109 -8.48 -0.08 51.61
C GLY A 109 -9.96 0.24 51.41
N GLY A 110 -10.81 -0.79 51.51
CA GLY A 110 -12.24 -0.61 51.82
C GLY A 110 -13.22 -1.61 51.18
N ILE A 111 -13.28 -2.83 51.75
CA ILE A 111 -14.46 -3.67 52.08
C ILE A 111 -15.73 -3.59 51.18
N GLU A 112 -16.18 -4.77 50.70
CA GLU A 112 -17.47 -5.05 50.04
C GLU A 112 -18.72 -4.60 50.83
N PRO A 113 -19.90 -4.51 50.19
CA PRO A 113 -20.84 -5.63 50.33
C PRO A 113 -21.73 -5.93 49.09
N GLY A 114 -21.82 -7.22 48.76
CA GLY A 114 -23.06 -7.98 48.52
C GLY A 114 -24.09 -7.53 47.47
N SER A 115 -24.33 -8.39 46.47
CA SER A 115 -25.66 -9.01 46.25
C SER A 115 -25.58 -10.17 45.25
N GLU A 116 -25.82 -11.39 45.74
CA GLU A 116 -26.19 -12.56 44.91
C GLU A 116 -27.62 -12.39 44.36
N PRO A 117 -28.05 -13.19 43.35
CA PRO A 117 -28.67 -14.47 43.72
C PRO A 117 -28.36 -15.68 42.81
N ALA A 118 -28.37 -16.85 43.44
CA ALA A 118 -28.87 -18.18 43.03
C ALA A 118 -28.28 -18.81 41.74
N GLY A 119 -27.56 -19.93 41.78
CA GLY A 119 -27.84 -21.18 42.50
C GLY A 119 -28.50 -22.18 41.52
N MET A 120 -27.79 -23.18 40.98
CA MET A 120 -27.41 -24.47 41.59
C MET A 120 -28.07 -25.62 40.75
N PRO A 121 -27.82 -26.92 40.98
CA PRO A 121 -26.79 -27.72 40.33
C PRO A 121 -27.34 -29.05 39.74
N ALA A 122 -26.46 -29.88 39.16
CA ALA A 122 -26.20 -31.28 39.55
C ALA A 122 -25.22 -31.93 38.57
#